data_AF-A0A383C7I0-F1
#
_entry.id   AF-A0A383C7I0-F1
#
_cell.length_a   1.000
_cell.length_b   1.000
_cell.length_c   1.000
_cell.angle_alpha   90.00
_cell.angle_beta   90.00
_cell.angle_gamma   90.00
#
_symmetry.space_group_name_H-M   'P 1'
#
loop_
_entity.id
_entity.type
_entity.pdbx_description
1 polymer ?
#
loop_
_entity_poly.entity_id
_entity_poly.type
_entity_poly.pdbx_seq_one_letter_code
_entity_poly.pdbx_strand_id
1 'polypeptide(L)' 'MSSNDGCIISRSNEAKALGIKMGEPYFKAKDIIVKNNVHVFSSNYSLYGDLSRRVMRTLKRFNSE' A
#
# COMPACT_ATOMS: atom_id res chain seq x y z
N MET A 1 1.62 0.15 -4.98
CA MET A 1 2.10 -0.88 -5.94
C MET A 1 3.56 -1.24 -5.63
N SER A 2 4.10 -2.42 -5.95
CA SER A 2 5.50 -2.78 -5.63
C SER A 2 6.51 -1.94 -6.42
N SER A 3 7.81 -2.11 -6.16
CA SER A 3 8.86 -1.64 -7.07
C SER A 3 8.55 -2.13 -8.49
N ASN A 4 8.58 -1.19 -9.45
CA ASN A 4 8.18 -1.38 -10.85
C ASN A 4 6.68 -1.70 -11.10
N ASP A 5 5.80 -1.37 -10.16
CA ASP A 5 4.34 -1.46 -10.31
C ASP A 5 3.80 -2.82 -10.77
N GLY A 6 4.54 -3.89 -10.50
CA GLY A 6 4.17 -5.24 -10.91
C GLY A 6 3.11 -5.88 -10.01
N CYS A 7 3.19 -5.64 -8.70
CA CYS A 7 2.34 -6.30 -7.71
C CYS A 7 1.62 -5.32 -6.79
N ILE A 8 0.45 -5.72 -6.32
CA ILE A 8 -0.38 -4.94 -5.40
C ILE A 8 0.09 -5.18 -3.97
N ILE A 9 0.81 -4.21 -3.39
CA ILE A 9 1.40 -4.32 -2.04
C ILE A 9 0.70 -3.49 -0.96
N SER A 10 -0.28 -2.68 -1.33
CA SER A 10 -1.11 -1.93 -0.39
C SER A 10 -2.47 -1.69 -1.02
N ARG A 11 -3.52 -1.69 -0.19
CA ARG A 11 -4.93 -1.63 -0.61
C ARG A 11 -5.73 -0.93 0.48
N SER A 12 -6.65 -0.06 0.07
CA SER A 12 -7.67 0.48 0.96
C SER A 12 -8.68 -0.61 1.36
N ASN A 13 -9.56 -0.32 2.31
CA ASN A 13 -10.56 -1.31 2.75
C ASN A 13 -11.61 -1.57 1.66
N GLU A 14 -11.94 -0.55 0.87
CA GLU A 14 -12.85 -0.64 -0.29
C GLU A 14 -12.24 -1.56 -1.36
N ALA A 15 -10.95 -1.40 -1.67
CA ALA A 15 -10.25 -2.26 -2.61
C ALA A 15 -10.18 -3.73 -2.14
N LYS A 16 -10.04 -3.96 -0.82
CA LYS A 16 -10.11 -5.32 -0.25
C LYS A 16 -11.50 -5.94 -0.40
N ALA A 17 -12.56 -5.16 -0.17
CA ALA A 17 -13.94 -5.63 -0.31
C ALA A 17 -14.28 -6.01 -1.76
N LEU A 18 -13.64 -5.36 -2.74
CA LEU A 18 -13.76 -5.69 -4.17
C LEU A 18 -13.00 -6.98 -4.58
N GLY A 19 -12.33 -7.65 -3.64
CA GLY A 19 -11.65 -8.92 -3.91
C GLY A 19 -10.23 -8.80 -4.47
N ILE A 20 -9.68 -7.58 -4.57
CA ILE A 20 -8.28 -7.36 -4.98
C ILE A 20 -7.37 -7.98 -3.92
N LYS A 21 -6.51 -8.94 -4.25
CA LYS A 21 -5.68 -9.66 -3.28
C LYS A 21 -4.36 -8.94 -2.96
N MET A 22 -3.78 -9.27 -1.81
CA MET A 22 -2.43 -8.81 -1.45
C MET A 22 -1.39 -9.59 -2.25
N GLY A 23 -0.36 -8.92 -2.75
CA GLY A 23 0.76 -9.54 -3.46
C GLY A 23 0.40 -10.05 -4.86
N GLU A 24 -0.85 -9.89 -5.29
CA GLU A 24 -1.29 -10.30 -6.62
C GLU A 24 -0.70 -9.38 -7.70
N PRO A 25 -0.23 -9.94 -8.84
CA PRO A 25 0.20 -9.14 -9.97
C PRO A 25 -0.92 -8.26 -10.52
N TYR A 26 -0.61 -7.02 -10.86
CA TYR A 26 -1.57 -6.02 -11.33
C TYR A 26 -2.42 -6.53 -12.50
N PHE A 27 -1.81 -7.21 -13.46
CA PHE A 27 -2.50 -7.69 -14.66
C PHE A 27 -3.62 -8.70 -14.34
N LYS A 28 -3.53 -9.46 -13.24
CA LYS A 28 -4.58 -10.40 -12.83
C LYS A 28 -5.78 -9.70 -12.20
N ALA A 29 -5.55 -8.57 -11.54
CA ALA A 29 -6.59 -7.76 -10.90
C ALA A 29 -7.09 -6.60 -11.81
N LYS A 30 -6.51 -6.43 -12.99
CA LYS A 30 -6.76 -5.30 -13.90
C LYS A 30 -8.24 -5.13 -14.22
N ASP A 31 -8.95 -6.23 -14.48
CA ASP A 31 -10.38 -6.19 -14.83
C ASP A 31 -11.23 -5.63 -13.68
N ILE A 32 -10.95 -6.07 -12.44
CA ILE A 32 -11.64 -5.58 -11.24
C ILE A 32 -11.33 -4.10 -11.02
N ILE A 33 -10.06 -3.70 -11.21
CA ILE A 33 -9.58 -2.34 -11.01
C ILE A 33 -10.28 -1.38 -12.00
N VAL A 34 -10.29 -1.72 -13.29
CA VAL A 34 -10.91 -0.89 -14.33
C VAL A 34 -12.43 -0.86 -14.16
N LYS A 35 -13.08 -2.01 -13.92
CA LYS A 35 -14.54 -2.09 -13.77
C LYS A 35 -15.07 -1.28 -12.60
N ASN A 36 -14.31 -1.20 -11.50
CA ASN A 36 -14.72 -0.50 -10.28
C ASN A 36 -14.03 0.88 -10.13
N ASN A 37 -13.37 1.38 -11.18
CA ASN A 37 -12.66 2.66 -11.18
C ASN A 37 -11.69 2.84 -9.99
N VAL A 38 -10.98 1.77 -9.64
CA VAL A 38 -10.01 1.78 -8.54
C VAL A 38 -8.76 2.53 -8.99
N HIS A 39 -8.34 3.52 -8.20
CA HIS A 39 -7.16 4.30 -8.49
C HIS A 39 -5.89 3.57 -8.06
N VAL A 40 -4.89 3.57 -8.94
CA VAL A 40 -3.63 2.84 -8.75
C VAL A 40 -2.50 3.84 -8.61
N PHE A 41 -1.70 3.66 -7.56
CA PHE A 41 -0.57 4.52 -7.24
C PHE A 41 0.73 3.73 -7.11
N SER A 42 1.80 4.25 -7.71
CA SER A 42 3.15 3.75 -7.52
C SER A 42 3.61 3.93 -6.07
N SER A 43 4.52 3.07 -5.60
CA SER A 43 5.05 3.21 -4.24
C SER A 43 5.99 4.40 -4.08
N ASN A 44 5.79 5.16 -3.01
CA ASN A 44 6.72 6.18 -2.55
C ASN A 44 7.44 5.73 -1.27
N TYR A 45 8.46 4.90 -1.42
CA TYR A 45 9.21 4.32 -0.30
C TYR A 45 9.89 5.37 0.59
N SER A 46 10.38 6.48 0.02
CA SER A 46 11.02 7.56 0.79
C SER A 46 10.03 8.23 1.73
N LEU A 47 8.82 8.55 1.25
CA LEU A 47 7.77 9.15 2.07
C LEU A 47 7.34 8.19 3.19
N TYR A 48 7.05 6.93 2.86
CA TYR A 48 6.66 5.94 3.86
C TYR A 48 7.78 5.66 4.88
N GLY A 49 9.04 5.70 4.46
CA GLY A 49 10.20 5.58 5.34
C GLY A 49 10.31 6.75 6.32
N ASP A 50 10.09 7.99 5.86
CA ASP A 50 10.08 9.15 6.77
C ASP A 50 8.91 9.11 7.76
N LEU A 51 7.72 8.76 7.28
CA LEU A 51 6.55 8.57 8.15
C LEU A 51 6.80 7.52 9.23
N SER A 52 7.35 6.36 8.85
CA SER A 52 7.72 5.31 9.79
C SER A 52 8.71 5.82 10.85
N ARG A 53 9.77 6.51 10.42
CA ARG A 53 10.76 7.10 11.34
C ARG A 53 10.13 8.08 12.33
N ARG A 54 9.22 8.94 11.87
CA ARG A 54 8.52 9.92 12.71
C ARG A 54 7.61 9.24 13.75
N VAL A 55 6.89 8.19 13.35
CA VAL A 55 6.07 7.39 14.26
C VAL A 55 6.94 6.74 15.32
N MET A 56 8.02 6.06 14.92
CA MET A 56 8.93 5.39 15.84
C MET A 56 9.61 6.37 16.81
N ARG A 57 10.02 7.55 16.32
CA ARG A 57 10.57 8.62 17.19
C ARG A 57 9.57 9.09 18.25
N THR A 58 8.28 9.12 17.91
CA THR A 58 7.22 9.51 18.85
C THR A 58 7.01 8.42 19.89
N LEU A 59 6.90 7.17 19.45
CA LEU A 59 6.75 6.01 20.33
C LEU A 59 7.92 5.86 21.32
N LYS A 60 9.16 6.13 20.87
CA LYS A 60 10.36 6.10 21.74
C LYS A 60 10.26 7.06 22.93
N ARG A 61 9.48 8.13 22.85
CA ARG A 61 9.30 9.06 23.98
C ARG A 61 8.43 8.49 25.10
N PHE A 62 7.62 7.48 24.79
CA PHE A 62 6.71 6.83 25.75
C PHE A 62 7.29 5.54 26.32
N ASN A 63 8.51 5.16 25.94
CA ASN A 63 9.20 4.02 26.49
C ASN A 63 10.50 4.49 27.16
N SER A 64 10.74 4.03 28.38
CA SER A 64 11.84 4.50 29.24
C SER A 64 13.11 3.65 29.17
N GLU A 65 13.23 2.76 28.18
CA GLU A 65 14.47 2.05 27.84
C GLU A 65 14.98 2.39 26.43
#